data_AF-A0A926I6E3-F1
#
_entry.id   AF-A0A926I6E3-F1
#
_cell.length_a   1.000
_cell.length_b   1.000
_cell.length_c   1.000
_cell.angle_alpha   90.00
_cell.angle_beta   90.00
_cell.angle_gamma   90.00
#
_symmetry.space_group_name_H-M   'P 1'
#
loop_
_entity.id
_entity.type
_entity.pdbx_description
1 polymer ?
#
loop_
_entity_poly.entity_id
_entity_poly.type
_entity_poly.pdbx_seq_one_letter_code
_entity_poly.pdbx_strand_id
1 'polypeptide(L)'
;MILETEKKTVTLQLKNRLVALLEERLQCKDLRTFLFQEANNAKLRTLAMCLLTLTEKEFKNINEVYDFLDDYQQEHEKTVFELYQDLILAMNDRYFFKEKLPEEELKKMAQDPMVGFDMGEIMASAAKTVATDVAGQALAASVR
;
A
#
# COMPACT_ATOMS: atom_id res chain seq x y z
N MET A 1 3.09 0.28 -11.45
CA MET A 1 4.28 0.95 -10.86
C MET A 1 5.51 0.30 -11.45
N ILE A 2 6.50 1.10 -11.85
CA ILE A 2 7.78 0.61 -12.36
C ILE A 2 8.83 1.09 -11.37
N LEU A 3 9.73 0.19 -10.98
CA LEU A 3 10.89 0.47 -10.14
C LEU A 3 12.13 0.15 -10.97
N GLU A 4 13.07 1.07 -11.04
CA GLU A 4 14.25 0.94 -11.87
C GLU A 4 15.50 1.22 -11.03
N THR A 5 16.46 0.31 -11.12
CA THR A 5 17.86 0.55 -10.72
C THR A 5 18.73 0.50 -11.96
N GLU A 6 19.99 0.92 -11.85
CA GLU A 6 20.97 0.78 -12.93
C GLU A 6 21.11 -0.67 -13.43
N LYS A 7 20.91 -1.64 -12.53
CA LYS A 7 21.07 -3.08 -12.83
C LYS A 7 19.79 -3.75 -13.29
N LYS A 8 18.62 -3.24 -12.89
CA LYS A 8 17.35 -3.96 -13.09
C LYS A 8 16.15 -3.02 -13.09
N THR A 9 15.27 -3.22 -14.07
CA THR A 9 13.92 -2.66 -14.07
C THR A 9 12.92 -3.73 -13.70
N VAL A 10 12.03 -3.46 -12.75
CA VAL A 10 10.93 -4.34 -12.37
C VAL A 10 9.60 -3.62 -12.46
N THR A 11 8.58 -4.31 -12.98
CA THR A 11 7.23 -3.77 -13.08
C THR A 11 6.30 -4.49 -12.13
N LEU A 12 5.64 -3.74 -11.25
CA LEU A 12 4.58 -4.28 -10.40
C LEU A 12 3.31 -4.47 -11.24
N GLN A 13 2.93 -5.73 -11.40
CA GLN A 13 1.75 -6.23 -12.08
C GLN A 13 0.57 -6.29 -11.09
N LEU A 14 -0.16 -5.19 -10.95
CA LEU A 14 -1.34 -5.13 -10.09
C LEU A 14 -2.55 -5.81 -10.75
N LYS A 15 -2.49 -7.13 -10.89
CA LYS A 15 -3.54 -8.00 -11.43
C LYS A 15 -4.32 -8.65 -10.29
N ASN A 16 -5.63 -8.84 -10.44
CA ASN A 16 -6.49 -9.46 -9.41
C ASN A 16 -5.92 -10.76 -8.82
N ARG A 17 -5.39 -11.65 -9.68
CA ARG A 17 -4.76 -12.92 -9.25
C ARG A 17 -3.56 -12.70 -8.31
N LEU A 18 -2.73 -11.69 -8.58
CA LEU A 18 -1.51 -11.44 -7.81
C LEU A 18 -1.83 -10.73 -6.49
N VAL A 19 -2.84 -9.87 -6.47
CA VAL A 19 -3.34 -9.24 -5.24
C VAL A 19 -4.00 -10.28 -4.33
N ALA A 20 -4.84 -11.17 -4.86
CA ALA A 20 -5.42 -12.27 -4.08
C ALA A 20 -4.34 -13.20 -3.50
N LEU A 21 -3.31 -13.53 -4.30
CA LEU A 21 -2.16 -14.30 -3.82
C LEU A 21 -1.37 -13.56 -2.74
N LEU A 22 -1.26 -12.23 -2.85
CA LEU A 22 -0.61 -11.41 -1.84
C LEU A 22 -1.38 -11.47 -0.51
N GLU A 23 -2.70 -11.31 -0.54
CA GLU A 23 -3.56 -11.41 0.64
C GLU A 23 -3.43 -12.77 1.32
N GLU A 24 -3.41 -13.86 0.55
CA GLU A 24 -3.19 -15.21 1.06
C GLU A 24 -1.82 -15.35 1.76
N ARG A 25 -0.76 -14.82 1.14
CA ARG A 25 0.62 -14.87 1.69
C ARG A 25 0.79 -14.03 2.94
N LEU A 26 0.13 -12.87 2.99
CA LEU A 26 0.17 -11.97 4.15
C LEU A 26 -0.79 -12.41 5.26
N GLN A 27 -1.72 -13.33 4.96
CA GLN A 27 -2.76 -13.78 5.88
C GLN A 27 -3.57 -12.62 6.47
N CYS A 28 -3.77 -11.57 5.67
CA CYS A 28 -4.45 -10.36 6.09
C CYS A 28 -5.95 -10.43 5.81
N LYS A 29 -6.77 -9.85 6.69
CA LYS A 29 -8.22 -9.70 6.46
C LYS A 29 -8.58 -8.46 5.65
N ASP A 30 -7.82 -7.39 5.85
CA ASP A 30 -7.97 -6.12 5.15
C ASP A 30 -6.59 -5.66 4.71
N LEU A 31 -6.33 -5.75 3.40
CA LEU A 31 -5.01 -5.49 2.82
C LEU A 31 -4.56 -4.06 3.05
N ARG A 32 -5.48 -3.09 2.96
CA ARG A 32 -5.18 -1.67 3.20
C ARG A 32 -4.64 -1.49 4.61
N THR A 33 -5.44 -1.79 5.62
CA THR A 33 -5.09 -1.65 7.03
C THR A 33 -3.77 -2.33 7.35
N PHE A 34 -3.58 -3.54 6.83
CA PHE A 34 -2.36 -4.30 7.02
C PHE A 34 -1.13 -3.58 6.44
N LEU A 35 -1.17 -3.16 5.17
CA LEU A 35 -0.04 -2.48 4.54
C LEU A 35 0.30 -1.15 5.23
N PHE A 36 -0.69 -0.39 5.68
CA PHE A 36 -0.47 0.84 6.43
C PHE A 36 0.21 0.58 7.79
N GLN A 37 -0.20 -0.45 8.52
CA GLN A 37 0.44 -0.83 9.79
C GLN A 37 1.89 -1.27 9.59
N GLU A 38 2.16 -2.03 8.54
CA GLU A 38 3.49 -2.54 8.21
C GLU A 38 4.41 -1.42 7.70
N ALA A 39 3.86 -0.44 6.98
CA ALA A 39 4.55 0.79 6.57
C ALA A 39 5.03 1.59 7.79
N ASN A 40 4.13 1.86 8.75
CA ASN A 40 4.46 2.61 9.97
C ASN A 40 5.60 1.99 10.78
N ASN A 41 5.73 0.67 10.72
CA ASN A 41 6.78 -0.07 11.41
C ASN A 41 7.99 -0.37 10.52
N ALA A 42 8.05 0.22 9.32
CA ALA A 42 9.06 0.01 8.29
C ALA A 42 9.41 -1.48 8.10
N LYS A 43 8.39 -2.36 8.04
CA LYS A 43 8.59 -3.81 7.97
C LYS A 43 9.10 -4.23 6.59
N LEU A 44 10.42 -4.23 6.43
CA LEU A 44 11.12 -4.55 5.17
C LEU A 44 10.71 -5.91 4.59
N ARG A 45 10.59 -6.94 5.43
CA ARG A 45 10.22 -8.29 4.98
C ARG A 45 8.85 -8.32 4.30
N THR A 46 7.89 -7.56 4.81
CA THR A 46 6.55 -7.46 4.24
C THR A 46 6.58 -6.73 2.90
N LEU A 47 7.36 -5.65 2.78
CA LEU A 47 7.57 -4.93 1.52
C LEU A 47 8.20 -5.85 0.47
N ALA A 48 9.24 -6.58 0.85
CA ALA A 48 9.89 -7.54 -0.03
C ALA A 48 8.91 -8.65 -0.48
N MET A 49 8.02 -9.12 0.40
CA MET A 49 6.97 -10.08 0.01
C MET A 49 5.98 -9.49 -0.98
N CYS A 50 5.61 -8.21 -0.83
CA CYS A 50 4.78 -7.50 -1.78
C CYS A 50 5.45 -7.46 -3.16
N LEU A 51 6.70 -7.02 -3.23
CA LEU A 51 7.45 -6.96 -4.49
C LEU A 51 7.63 -8.34 -5.12
N LEU A 52 8.03 -9.35 -4.33
CA LEU A 52 8.16 -10.74 -4.80
C LEU A 52 6.87 -11.27 -5.45
N THR A 53 5.73 -10.90 -4.89
CA THR A 53 4.43 -11.39 -5.36
C THR A 53 3.94 -10.60 -6.57
N LEU A 54 4.07 -9.28 -6.53
CA LEU A 54 3.48 -8.37 -7.51
C LEU A 54 4.31 -8.20 -8.78
N THR A 55 5.59 -8.59 -8.81
CA THR A 55 6.41 -8.49 -10.02
C THR A 55 6.38 -9.75 -10.90
N GLU A 56 5.47 -10.70 -10.68
CA GLU A 56 5.24 -11.85 -11.59
C GLU A 56 6.52 -12.63 -11.98
N LYS A 57 7.31 -13.04 -10.98
CA LYS A 57 8.55 -13.86 -11.12
C LYS A 57 9.77 -13.12 -11.67
N GLU A 58 9.79 -11.78 -11.64
CA GLU A 58 11.04 -11.03 -11.84
C GLU A 58 12.12 -11.41 -10.82
N PHE A 59 11.73 -11.85 -9.62
CA PHE A 59 12.62 -12.36 -8.59
C PHE A 59 12.42 -13.85 -8.36
N LYS A 60 13.51 -14.61 -8.20
CA LYS A 60 13.46 -16.05 -7.93
C LYS A 60 13.14 -16.35 -6.48
N ASN A 61 13.56 -15.47 -5.57
CA ASN A 61 13.37 -15.63 -4.13
C ASN A 61 13.44 -14.27 -3.43
N ILE A 62 13.19 -14.24 -2.13
CA ILE A 62 13.14 -12.99 -1.35
C ILE A 62 14.50 -12.32 -1.18
N ASN A 63 15.63 -13.06 -1.24
CA ASN A 63 16.96 -12.46 -1.13
C ASN A 63 17.26 -11.58 -2.35
N GLU A 64 16.89 -12.03 -3.55
CA GLU A 64 17.01 -11.19 -4.76
C GLU A 64 16.16 -9.91 -4.68
N VAL A 65 15.09 -9.91 -3.88
CA VAL A 65 14.30 -8.70 -3.63
C VAL A 65 15.02 -7.77 -2.65
N TYR A 66 15.67 -8.31 -1.62
CA TYR A 66 16.46 -7.50 -0.70
C TYR A 66 17.65 -6.86 -1.41
N ASP A 67 18.40 -7.63 -2.22
CA ASP A 67 19.50 -7.09 -3.02
C ASP A 67 19.03 -5.95 -3.93
N PHE A 68 17.85 -6.11 -4.54
CA PHE A 68 17.23 -5.05 -5.36
C PHE A 68 16.83 -3.83 -4.53
N LEU A 69 16.26 -4.03 -3.34
CA LEU A 69 15.86 -2.94 -2.45
C LEU A 69 17.07 -2.16 -1.95
N ASP A 70 18.17 -2.84 -1.61
CA ASP A 70 19.42 -2.19 -1.21
C ASP A 70 19.95 -1.28 -2.33
N ASP A 71 20.05 -1.80 -3.56
CA ASP A 71 20.43 -1.01 -4.74
C ASP A 71 19.47 0.17 -4.96
N TYR A 72 18.16 -0.07 -4.90
CA TYR A 72 17.15 0.95 -5.15
C TYR A 72 17.17 2.06 -4.10
N GLN A 73 17.30 1.73 -2.81
CA GLN A 73 17.38 2.74 -1.75
C GLN A 73 18.67 3.56 -1.84
N GLN A 74 19.78 2.95 -2.24
CA GLN A 74 21.05 3.65 -2.44
C GLN A 74 21.00 4.60 -3.64
N GLU A 75 20.39 4.18 -4.75
CA GLU A 75 20.34 4.98 -5.99
C GLU A 75 19.30 6.12 -5.92
N HIS A 76 18.18 5.92 -5.22
CA HIS A 76 17.06 6.87 -5.19
C HIS A 76 16.89 7.60 -3.86
N GLU A 77 17.75 7.32 -2.88
CA GLU A 77 17.69 7.89 -1.51
C GLU A 77 16.32 7.73 -0.82
N LYS A 78 15.57 6.67 -1.17
CA LYS A 78 14.25 6.38 -0.60
C LYS A 78 14.33 5.51 0.64
N THR A 79 13.49 5.83 1.61
CA THR A 79 13.25 5.00 2.79
C THR A 79 12.30 3.83 2.47
N VAL A 80 12.33 2.79 3.31
CA VAL A 80 11.34 1.69 3.26
C VAL A 80 9.91 2.21 3.37
N PHE A 81 9.74 3.26 4.18
CA PHE A 81 8.44 3.90 4.38
C PHE A 81 7.92 4.54 3.09
N GLU A 82 8.73 5.32 2.39
CA GLU A 82 8.35 5.94 1.11
C GLU A 82 8.05 4.91 0.02
N LEU A 83 8.77 3.79 0.01
CA LEU A 83 8.47 2.67 -0.89
C LEU A 83 7.11 2.03 -0.62
N TYR A 84 6.69 1.94 0.65
CA TYR A 84 5.33 1.53 0.99
C TYR A 84 4.30 2.54 0.49
N GLN A 85 4.58 3.84 0.60
CA GLN A 85 3.66 4.86 0.10
C GLN A 85 3.45 4.71 -1.40
N ASP A 86 4.53 4.58 -2.18
CA ASP A 86 4.44 4.36 -3.63
C ASP A 86 3.59 3.12 -3.98
N LEU A 87 3.79 2.02 -3.24
CA LEU A 87 3.01 0.80 -3.39
C LEU A 87 1.52 1.02 -3.09
N ILE A 88 1.21 1.63 -1.95
CA ILE A 88 -0.17 1.89 -1.51
C ILE A 88 -0.89 2.79 -2.52
N LEU A 89 -0.22 3.85 -3.00
CA LEU A 89 -0.75 4.74 -4.03
C LEU A 89 -1.05 3.97 -5.33
N ALA A 90 -0.11 3.15 -5.80
CA ALA A 90 -0.30 2.36 -7.00
C ALA A 90 -1.47 1.36 -6.88
N MET A 91 -1.64 0.75 -5.71
CA MET A 91 -2.76 -0.17 -5.43
C MET A 91 -4.11 0.57 -5.35
N ASN A 92 -4.11 1.76 -4.75
CA ASN A 92 -5.28 2.62 -4.64
C ASN A 92 -5.82 3.05 -6.02
N ASP A 93 -4.91 3.42 -6.94
CA ASP A 93 -5.27 3.83 -8.30
C ASP A 93 -5.96 2.71 -9.10
N ARG A 94 -5.73 1.46 -8.72
CA ARG A 94 -6.30 0.26 -9.35
C ARG A 94 -7.50 -0.32 -8.61
N TYR A 95 -8.05 0.40 -7.62
CA TYR A 95 -9.27 0.00 -6.89
C TYR A 95 -9.13 -1.34 -6.15
N PHE A 96 -7.93 -1.69 -5.69
CA PHE A 96 -7.71 -2.92 -4.90
C PHE A 96 -8.09 -2.78 -3.43
N PHE A 97 -8.41 -1.57 -2.98
CA PHE A 97 -8.96 -1.34 -1.66
C PHE A 97 -10.47 -1.22 -1.73
N LYS A 98 -11.15 -1.55 -0.62
CA LYS A 98 -12.61 -1.47 -0.50
C LYS A 98 -13.15 -0.09 -0.90
N GLU A 99 -12.38 0.95 -0.59
CA GLU A 99 -12.66 2.35 -0.94
C GLU A 99 -11.36 3.01 -1.41
N LYS A 100 -11.47 3.96 -2.35
CA LYS A 100 -10.34 4.81 -2.71
C LYS A 100 -9.95 5.67 -1.52
N LEU A 101 -8.64 5.80 -1.29
CA LEU A 101 -8.10 6.79 -0.36
C LEU A 101 -8.57 8.19 -0.79
N PRO A 102 -9.12 8.99 0.13
CA PRO A 102 -9.48 10.38 -0.13
C PRO A 102 -8.27 11.19 -0.60
N GLU A 103 -8.49 12.18 -1.47
CA GLU A 103 -7.41 13.05 -1.95
C GLU A 103 -6.64 13.74 -0.81
N GLU A 104 -7.30 14.04 0.30
CA GLU A 104 -6.66 14.64 1.48
C GLU A 104 -5.68 13.67 2.15
N GLU A 105 -6.01 12.38 2.21
CA GLU A 105 -5.11 11.36 2.74
C GLU A 105 -3.94 11.11 1.79
N LEU A 106 -4.20 11.08 0.47
CA LEU A 106 -3.16 11.01 -0.55
C LEU A 106 -2.17 12.20 -0.45
N LYS A 107 -2.69 13.41 -0.20
CA LYS A 107 -1.87 14.61 0.02
C LYS A 107 -1.05 14.53 1.30
N LYS A 108 -1.62 14.03 2.40
CA LYS A 108 -0.86 13.80 3.64
C LYS A 108 0.26 12.78 3.45
N MET A 109 0.01 11.70 2.70
CA MET A 109 1.05 10.73 2.36
C MET A 109 2.15 11.35 1.48
N ALA A 110 1.80 12.21 0.52
CA ALA A 110 2.75 12.80 -0.41
C ALA A 110 3.60 13.96 0.16
N GLN A 111 3.22 14.55 1.30
CA GLN A 111 3.80 15.83 1.76
C GLN A 111 4.85 15.72 2.88
N ASP A 112 4.94 14.62 3.64
CA ASP A 112 5.94 14.54 4.73
C ASP A 112 6.39 13.09 5.09
N PRO A 113 7.64 12.71 4.77
CA PRO A 113 8.25 11.43 5.16
C PRO A 113 8.52 11.29 6.67
N MET A 114 8.52 12.39 7.44
CA MET A 114 8.88 12.44 8.86
C MET A 114 7.70 12.65 9.81
N VAL A 115 6.50 12.94 9.31
CA VAL A 115 5.29 12.87 10.13
C VAL A 115 5.05 11.40 10.40
N GLY A 116 5.56 10.94 11.56
CA GLY A 116 5.16 9.68 12.16
C GLY A 116 3.64 9.60 12.07
N PHE A 117 3.17 8.70 11.22
CA PHE A 117 1.77 8.57 10.89
C PHE A 117 0.98 8.36 12.17
N ASP A 118 0.19 9.37 12.59
CA ASP A 118 -0.93 9.09 13.47
C ASP A 118 -2.01 8.40 12.64
N MET A 119 -1.77 7.13 12.30
CA MET A 119 -2.75 6.29 11.62
C MET A 119 -4.00 6.07 12.47
N GLY A 120 -3.97 6.40 13.77
CA GLY A 120 -5.16 6.48 14.62
C GLY A 120 -6.14 7.51 14.08
N GLU A 121 -5.66 8.71 13.72
CA GLU A 121 -6.49 9.74 13.10
C GLU A 121 -6.99 9.35 11.70
N ILE A 122 -6.12 8.73 10.88
CA ILE A 122 -6.49 8.34 9.51
C ILE A 122 -7.55 7.24 9.53
N MET A 123 -7.35 6.18 10.32
CA MET A 123 -8.36 5.13 10.53
C MET A 123 -9.65 5.70 11.12
N ALA A 124 -9.56 6.62 12.09
CA ALA A 124 -10.73 7.26 12.67
C ALA A 124 -11.48 8.11 11.65
N SER A 125 -10.78 8.82 10.75
CA SER A 125 -11.39 9.64 9.71
C SER A 125 -12.07 8.80 8.63
N ALA A 126 -11.43 7.73 8.16
CA ALA A 126 -12.03 6.78 7.22
C ALA A 126 -13.25 6.07 7.84
N ALA A 127 -13.16 5.63 9.10
CA ALA A 127 -14.29 5.03 9.82
C ALA A 127 -15.44 6.02 10.02
N LYS A 128 -15.14 7.31 10.27
CA LYS A 128 -16.13 8.37 10.41
C LYS A 128 -16.86 8.62 9.08
N THR A 129 -16.14 8.64 7.95
CA THR A 129 -16.73 8.78 6.61
C THR A 129 -17.72 7.65 6.30
N VAL A 130 -17.34 6.40 6.57
CA VAL A 130 -18.24 5.24 6.43
C VAL A 130 -19.46 5.35 7.35
N ALA A 131 -19.29 5.79 8.60
CA ALA A 131 -20.40 5.98 9.52
C ALA A 131 -21.38 7.06 9.03
N THR A 132 -20.89 8.16 8.44
CA THR A 132 -21.74 9.19 7.84
C THR A 132 -22.45 8.72 6.57
N ASP A 133 -21.78 7.96 5.70
CA ASP A 133 -22.40 7.43 4.47
C ASP A 133 -23.49 6.40 4.77
N VAL A 134 -23.24 5.51 5.74
CA VAL A 134 -24.24 4.53 6.21
C VAL A 134 -25.42 5.24 6.90
N ALA A 135 -25.16 6.25 7.73
CA ALA A 135 -26.22 7.03 8.37
C ALA A 135 -27.06 7.82 7.34
N GLY A 136 -26.42 8.39 6.32
CA GLY A 136 -27.09 9.08 5.22
C GLY A 136 -27.98 8.14 4.40
N GLN A 137 -27.51 6.93 4.10
CA GLN A 137 -28.29 5.91 3.39
C GLN A 137 -29.46 5.38 4.22
N ALA A 138 -29.26 5.17 5.52
CA ALA A 138 -30.33 4.72 6.43
C ALA A 138 -31.44 5.78 6.59
N LEU A 139 -31.08 7.06 6.70
CA LEU A 139 -32.04 8.17 6.76
C LEU A 139 -32.81 8.32 5.45
N ALA A 140 -32.15 8.20 4.29
CA ALA A 140 -32.82 8.26 2.98
C ALA A 140 -33.80 7.09 2.75
N ALA A 141 -33.52 5.91 3.32
CA ALA A 141 -34.41 4.75 3.27
C ALA A 141 -35.62 4.88 4.23
N SER A 142 -35.51 5.71 5.28
CA SER A 142 -36.55 5.91 6.30
C SER A 142 -37.58 6.98 5.93
N VAL A 143 -37.38 7.71 4.82
CA VAL A 143 -38.21 8.83 4.35
C VAL A 143 -38.97 8.48 3.05
N ARG A 144 -39.02 7.19 2.66
CA ARG A 144 -39.79 6.69 1.51
C ARG A 144 -41.07 5.97 1.93
#